data_AF-A0A8T2S580-F1
#
_entry.id   AF-A0A8T2S580-F1
#
_cell.length_a   1.000
_cell.length_b   1.000
_cell.length_c   1.000
_cell.angle_alpha   90.00
_cell.angle_beta   90.00
_cell.angle_gamma   90.00
#
_symmetry.space_group_name_H-M   'P 1'
#
loop_
_entity.id
_entity.type
_entity.pdbx_description
1 polymer ?
#
loop_
_entity_poly.entity_id
_entity_poly.type
_entity_poly.pdbx_seq_one_letter_code
_entity_poly.pdbx_strand_id
1 'polypeptide(L)'
;MENAYEHIVASLQSLQQEVEDLSHRQTQVELGHPMHPSTSFVNEPKICMPEKFDGDRTKFWGFLQQVKLYIRMQPDRYPDDASKVGFIGTLLFGQALSWFAPILEKDMAVLHDYEGFLGELITTFGDGDISQVVEAKLRKLHQGNRLASTYASQFRH
;
A
#
# COMPACT_ATOMS: atom_id res chain seq x y z
N MET A 1 -21.62 -61.23 -14.27
CA MET A 1 -21.75 -59.90 -13.64
C MET A 1 -20.94 -59.77 -12.36
N GLU A 2 -20.57 -60.86 -11.66
CA GLU A 2 -19.76 -60.82 -10.43
C GLU A 2 -18.38 -60.14 -10.56
N ASN A 3 -17.66 -60.36 -11.66
CA ASN A 3 -16.27 -59.90 -11.79
C ASN A 3 -16.10 -58.37 -11.85
N ALA A 4 -17.13 -57.63 -12.26
CA ALA A 4 -17.07 -56.17 -12.34
C ALA A 4 -17.23 -55.52 -10.96
N TYR A 5 -18.00 -56.15 -10.07
CA TYR A 5 -18.26 -55.64 -8.73
C TYR A 5 -17.03 -55.79 -7.83
N GLU A 6 -16.37 -56.95 -7.88
CA GLU A 6 -15.11 -57.19 -7.19
C GLU A 6 -14.01 -56.19 -7.61
N HIS A 7 -13.96 -55.86 -8.89
CA HIS A 7 -12.98 -54.90 -9.41
C HIS A 7 -13.24 -53.47 -8.92
N ILE A 8 -14.53 -53.08 -8.81
CA ILE A 8 -14.93 -51.78 -8.27
C ILE A 8 -14.63 -51.71 -6.76
N VAL A 9 -14.91 -52.77 -6.01
CA VAL A 9 -14.63 -52.84 -4.57
C VAL A 9 -13.12 -52.77 -4.30
N ALA A 10 -12.31 -53.49 -5.07
CA ALA A 10 -10.86 -53.43 -4.98
C ALA A 10 -10.31 -52.02 -5.30
N SER A 11 -10.85 -51.35 -6.32
CA SER A 11 -10.48 -49.97 -6.64
C SER A 11 -10.88 -48.97 -5.56
N LEU A 12 -12.02 -49.15 -4.89
CA LEU A 12 -12.45 -48.31 -3.78
C LEU A 12 -11.54 -48.49 -2.55
N GLN A 13 -11.16 -49.73 -2.24
CA GLN A 13 -10.22 -50.00 -1.15
C GLN A 13 -8.84 -49.38 -1.41
N SER A 14 -8.33 -49.48 -2.65
CA SER A 14 -7.06 -48.86 -3.01
C SER A 14 -7.10 -47.32 -2.91
N LEU A 15 -8.24 -46.70 -3.26
CA LEU A 15 -8.41 -45.24 -3.13
C LEU A 15 -8.48 -44.81 -1.66
N GLN A 16 -9.15 -45.59 -0.80
CA GLN A 16 -9.22 -45.31 0.63
C GLN A 16 -7.83 -45.32 1.27
N GLN A 17 -6.99 -46.28 0.87
CA GLN A 17 -5.64 -46.41 1.39
C GLN A 17 -4.71 -45.27 0.92
N GLU A 18 -4.90 -44.76 -0.29
CA GLU A 18 -4.17 -43.58 -0.79
C GLU A 18 -4.56 -42.29 -0.05
N VAL A 19 -5.85 -42.12 0.28
CA VAL A 19 -6.33 -40.97 1.07
C VAL A 19 -5.75 -40.99 2.49
N GLU A 20 -5.60 -42.18 3.08
CA GLU A 20 -5.02 -42.35 4.42
C GLU A 20 -3.51 -42.04 4.43
N ASP A 21 -2.77 -42.47 3.40
CA ASP A 21 -1.35 -42.13 3.23
C ASP A 21 -1.13 -40.62 3.02
N LEU A 22 -1.98 -39.99 2.18
CA LEU A 22 -1.95 -38.54 1.96
C LEU A 22 -2.25 -37.76 3.26
N SER A 23 -3.19 -38.24 4.08
CA SER A 23 -3.51 -37.64 5.38
C SER A 23 -2.35 -37.77 6.38
N HIS A 24 -1.69 -38.93 6.43
CA HIS A 24 -0.51 -39.13 7.26
C HIS A 24 0.67 -38.25 6.81
N ARG A 25 0.88 -38.08 5.49
CA ARG A 25 1.88 -37.17 4.95
C ARG A 25 1.60 -35.70 5.28
N GLN A 26 0.34 -35.25 5.27
CA GLN A 26 -0.01 -33.90 5.73
C GLN A 26 0.31 -33.68 7.22
N THR A 27 0.03 -34.67 8.06
CA THR A 27 0.27 -34.59 9.51
C THR A 27 1.77 -34.54 9.85
N GLN A 28 2.63 -35.22 9.09
CA GLN A 28 4.08 -35.17 9.31
C GLN A 28 4.76 -33.87 8.83
N VAL A 29 4.17 -33.15 7.86
CA VAL A 29 4.71 -31.86 7.39
C VAL A 29 4.52 -30.75 8.44
N GLU A 30 3.50 -30.84 9.32
CA GLU A 30 3.24 -29.85 10.37
C GLU A 30 4.14 -29.98 11.62
N LEU A 31 4.81 -31.12 11.85
CA LEU A 31 5.63 -31.34 13.06
C LEU A 31 7.14 -31.09 12.85
N GLY A 32 7.55 -30.59 11.67
CA GLY A 32 8.96 -30.46 11.27
C GLY A 32 9.51 -29.04 11.13
N HIS A 33 8.70 -28.00 11.27
CA HIS A 33 9.20 -26.62 11.26
C HIS A 33 8.96 -25.99 12.63
N PRO A 34 10.02 -25.55 13.36
CA PRO A 34 9.81 -24.47 14.30
C PRO A 34 9.31 -23.29 13.47
N MET A 35 7.99 -23.10 13.46
CA MET A 35 7.37 -21.84 13.09
C MET A 35 7.73 -20.87 14.23
N HIS A 36 9.01 -20.51 14.30
CA HIS A 36 9.35 -19.19 14.74
C HIS A 36 8.54 -18.29 13.82
N PRO A 37 7.62 -17.45 14.32
CA PRO A 37 7.28 -16.27 13.58
C PRO A 37 8.61 -15.53 13.45
N SER A 38 9.29 -15.73 12.33
CA SER A 38 10.12 -14.72 11.74
C SER A 38 9.14 -13.62 11.37
N THR A 39 8.62 -12.90 12.37
CA THR A 39 8.45 -11.47 12.25
C THR A 39 9.85 -10.98 11.96
N SER A 40 10.25 -11.06 10.68
CA SER A 40 11.01 -10.00 10.08
C SER A 40 10.14 -8.77 10.33
N PHE A 41 10.31 -8.17 11.51
CA PHE A 41 10.03 -6.77 11.69
C PHE A 41 10.88 -6.14 10.60
N VAL A 42 10.26 -5.84 9.46
CA VAL A 42 10.86 -4.95 8.49
C VAL A 42 10.92 -3.65 9.26
N ASN A 43 12.00 -3.47 10.02
CA ASN A 43 12.14 -2.32 10.89
C ASN A 43 12.06 -1.12 9.98
N GLU A 44 10.98 -0.35 10.11
CA GLU A 44 10.76 0.78 9.24
C GLU A 44 12.00 1.69 9.30
N PRO A 45 12.46 2.22 8.16
CA PRO A 45 13.66 3.05 8.13
C PRO A 45 13.51 4.24 9.06
N LYS A 46 14.53 4.50 9.88
CA LYS A 46 14.56 5.69 10.75
C LYS A 46 14.75 6.94 9.88
N ILE A 47 13.65 7.61 9.56
CA ILE A 47 13.63 8.82 8.73
C ILE A 47 13.26 10.06 9.56
N CYS A 48 13.80 11.21 9.18
CA CYS A 48 13.51 12.48 9.85
C CYS A 48 12.03 12.86 9.72
N MET A 49 11.47 13.45 10.77
CA MET A 49 10.10 13.98 10.76
C MET A 49 9.94 15.04 9.67
N PRO A 50 8.81 15.08 8.94
CA PRO A 50 8.53 16.16 8.00
C PRO A 50 8.47 17.51 8.69
N GLU A 51 8.68 18.58 7.91
CA GLU A 51 8.51 19.94 8.41
C GLU A 51 7.03 20.22 8.69
N LYS A 52 6.75 21.02 9.73
CA LYS A 52 5.39 21.48 10.01
C LYS A 52 4.92 22.49 8.96
N PHE A 53 3.62 22.56 8.73
CA PHE A 53 3.01 23.43 7.74
C PHE A 53 2.09 24.48 8.38
N ASP A 54 2.36 25.76 8.09
CA ASP A 54 1.60 26.91 8.64
C ASP A 54 0.42 27.34 7.77
N GLY A 55 0.37 26.90 6.51
CA GLY A 55 -0.58 27.39 5.51
C GLY A 55 0.05 28.19 4.36
N ASP A 56 1.38 28.38 4.34
CA ASP A 56 2.08 29.05 3.25
C ASP A 56 2.01 28.24 1.94
N ARG A 57 1.14 28.67 1.02
CA ARG A 57 0.89 28.00 -0.26
C ARG A 57 2.16 27.77 -1.10
N THR A 58 3.16 28.64 -0.97
CA THR A 58 4.43 28.49 -1.71
C THR A 58 5.22 27.25 -1.28
N LYS A 59 5.01 26.78 -0.04
CA LYS A 59 5.66 25.59 0.54
C LYS A 59 4.78 24.35 0.48
N PHE A 60 3.50 24.50 0.15
CA PHE A 60 2.50 23.45 0.24
C PHE A 60 2.91 22.16 -0.48
N TRP A 61 3.38 22.27 -1.72
CA TRP A 61 3.75 21.10 -2.50
C TRP A 61 4.98 20.38 -1.95
N GLY A 62 5.97 21.12 -1.42
CA GLY A 62 7.12 20.52 -0.75
C GLY A 62 6.69 19.72 0.47
N PHE A 63 5.84 20.32 1.32
CA PHE A 63 5.24 19.68 2.48
C PHE A 63 4.48 18.40 2.09
N LEU A 64 3.57 18.49 1.12
CA LEU A 64 2.73 17.36 0.69
C LEU A 64 3.58 16.18 0.20
N GLN A 65 4.62 16.44 -0.61
CA GLN A 65 5.49 15.37 -1.09
C GLN A 65 6.29 14.73 0.04
N GLN A 66 6.78 15.53 0.99
CA GLN A 66 7.52 15.02 2.15
C GLN A 66 6.65 14.12 3.02
N VAL A 67 5.41 14.51 3.30
CA VAL A 67 4.48 13.72 4.10
C VAL A 67 4.09 12.42 3.39
N LYS A 68 3.77 12.47 2.08
CA LYS A 68 3.48 11.27 1.28
C LYS A 68 4.64 10.28 1.33
N LEU A 69 5.87 10.76 1.20
CA LEU A 69 7.06 9.92 1.28
C LEU A 69 7.23 9.33 2.68
N TYR A 70 7.02 10.13 3.74
CA TYR A 70 7.16 9.67 5.12
C TYR A 70 6.18 8.53 5.44
N ILE A 71 4.90 8.71 5.12
CA ILE A 71 3.86 7.68 5.31
C ILE A 71 4.23 6.41 4.52
N ARG A 72 4.65 6.55 3.26
CA ARG A 72 5.05 5.41 2.42
C ARG A 72 6.23 4.61 3.00
N MET A 73 7.12 5.28 3.71
CA MET A 73 8.29 4.69 4.35
C MET A 73 7.98 4.16 5.75
N GLN A 74 6.78 4.38 6.27
CA GLN A 74 6.30 3.93 7.59
C GLN A 74 4.91 3.25 7.49
N PRO A 75 4.75 2.17 6.69
CA PRO A 75 3.45 1.55 6.45
C PRO A 75 2.82 0.88 7.67
N ASP A 76 3.62 0.36 8.60
CA ASP A 76 3.14 -0.31 9.82
C ASP A 76 2.65 0.71 10.85
N ARG A 77 3.21 1.94 10.84
CA ARG A 77 2.75 3.04 11.70
C ARG A 77 1.48 3.72 11.22
N TYR A 78 1.20 3.67 9.92
CA TYR A 78 0.04 4.31 9.32
C TYR A 78 -0.77 3.34 8.44
N PRO A 79 -1.33 2.26 9.03
CA PRO A 79 -1.96 1.18 8.28
C PRO A 79 -3.30 1.59 7.66
N ASP A 80 -4.04 2.49 8.31
CA ASP A 80 -5.36 2.95 7.91
C ASP A 80 -5.38 4.44 7.56
N ASP A 81 -6.44 4.89 6.91
CA ASP A 81 -6.55 6.26 6.42
C ASP A 81 -6.67 7.29 7.55
N ALA A 82 -7.32 6.93 8.66
CA ALA A 82 -7.44 7.83 9.81
C ALA A 82 -6.08 8.09 10.47
N SER A 83 -5.23 7.06 10.57
CA SER A 83 -3.86 7.21 11.07
C SER A 83 -3.01 8.13 10.18
N LYS A 84 -3.18 8.08 8.86
CA LYS A 84 -2.49 8.94 7.88
C LYS A 84 -2.96 10.39 7.98
N VAL A 85 -4.28 10.61 8.03
CA VAL A 85 -4.87 11.95 8.17
C VAL A 85 -4.50 12.57 9.52
N GLY A 86 -4.59 11.78 10.60
CA GLY A 86 -4.17 12.20 11.93
C GLY A 86 -2.71 12.65 11.96
N PHE A 87 -1.81 11.89 11.32
CA PHE A 87 -0.40 12.28 11.18
C PHE A 87 -0.23 13.63 10.48
N ILE A 88 -0.89 13.83 9.33
CA ILE A 88 -0.86 15.13 8.63
C ILE A 88 -1.34 16.24 9.56
N GLY A 89 -2.45 16.01 10.27
CA GLY A 89 -3.00 16.94 11.26
C GLY A 89 -2.00 17.38 12.32
N THR A 90 -1.15 16.46 12.84
CA THR A 90 -0.11 16.80 13.83
C THR A 90 1.00 17.72 13.30
N LEU A 91 1.15 17.79 11.98
CA LEU A 91 2.12 18.63 11.31
C LEU A 91 1.55 20.01 10.97
N LEU A 92 0.24 20.24 11.14
CA LEU A 92 -0.39 21.52 10.86
C LEU A 92 -0.24 22.47 12.05
N PHE A 93 0.02 23.74 11.75
CA PHE A 93 -0.03 24.83 12.71
C PHE A 93 -0.53 26.12 12.03
N GLY A 94 -0.67 27.21 12.79
CA GLY A 94 -1.08 28.50 12.22
C GLY A 94 -2.40 28.42 11.45
N GLN A 95 -2.41 28.97 10.24
CA GLN A 95 -3.59 29.01 9.38
C GLN A 95 -4.05 27.62 8.95
N ALA A 96 -3.12 26.69 8.71
CA ALA A 96 -3.46 25.32 8.34
C ALA A 96 -4.17 24.57 9.47
N LEU A 97 -3.72 24.75 10.71
CA LEU A 97 -4.41 24.15 11.86
C LEU A 97 -5.78 24.79 12.09
N SER A 98 -5.92 26.11 11.91
CA SER A 98 -7.22 26.79 12.01
C SER A 98 -8.24 26.25 11.00
N TRP A 99 -7.80 25.84 9.80
CA TRP A 99 -8.65 25.18 8.81
C TRP A 99 -9.00 23.73 9.21
N PHE A 100 -8.04 22.99 9.78
CA PHE A 100 -8.24 21.59 10.16
C PHE A 100 -9.04 21.41 11.45
N ALA A 101 -8.91 22.32 12.41
CA ALA A 101 -9.57 22.25 13.72
C ALA A 101 -11.09 21.95 13.65
N PRO A 102 -11.90 22.67 12.85
CA PRO A 102 -13.33 22.37 12.75
C PRO A 102 -13.64 21.01 12.10
N ILE A 103 -12.75 20.49 11.25
CA ILE A 103 -12.87 19.15 10.66
C ILE A 103 -12.69 18.09 11.75
N LEU A 104 -11.68 18.29 12.60
CA LEU A 104 -11.37 17.43 13.74
C LEU A 104 -12.46 17.50 14.83
N GLU A 105 -12.91 18.70 15.20
CA GLU A 105 -13.93 18.89 16.25
C GLU A 105 -15.28 18.27 15.90
N LYS A 106 -15.62 18.26 14.61
CA LYS A 106 -16.89 17.71 14.11
C LYS A 106 -16.81 16.25 13.70
N ASP A 107 -15.64 15.62 13.86
CA ASP A 107 -15.38 14.25 13.44
C ASP A 107 -15.87 13.98 12.01
N MET A 108 -15.50 14.87 11.08
CA MET A 108 -15.98 14.79 9.71
C MET A 108 -15.50 13.50 9.05
N ALA A 109 -16.33 12.91 8.19
CA ALA A 109 -16.02 11.66 7.50
C ALA A 109 -14.69 11.68 6.71
N VAL A 110 -14.26 12.87 6.26
CA VAL A 110 -12.98 13.07 5.58
C VAL A 110 -11.76 12.68 6.44
N LEU A 111 -11.89 12.64 7.77
CA LEU A 111 -10.84 12.13 8.65
C LEU A 111 -10.52 10.65 8.43
N HIS A 112 -11.45 9.89 7.86
CA HIS A 112 -11.30 8.46 7.55
C HIS A 112 -11.09 8.19 6.05
N ASP A 113 -10.96 9.23 5.24
CA ASP A 113 -10.72 9.13 3.79
C ASP A 113 -9.45 9.90 3.44
N TYR A 114 -8.34 9.19 3.29
CA TYR A 114 -7.05 9.80 3.07
C TYR A 114 -7.00 10.57 1.74
N GLU A 115 -7.52 9.98 0.66
CA GLU A 115 -7.51 10.64 -0.65
C GLU A 115 -8.48 11.82 -0.70
N GLY A 116 -9.66 11.69 -0.09
CA GLY A 116 -10.60 12.80 0.08
C GLY A 116 -9.98 13.96 0.87
N PHE A 117 -9.31 13.66 1.99
CA PHE A 117 -8.59 14.65 2.79
C PHE A 117 -7.49 15.36 1.99
N LEU A 118 -6.68 14.61 1.24
CA LEU A 118 -5.68 15.20 0.37
C LEU A 118 -6.32 16.10 -0.69
N GLY A 119 -7.48 15.73 -1.22
CA GLY A 119 -8.27 16.54 -2.14
C GLY A 119 -8.62 17.90 -1.52
N GLU A 120 -9.24 17.91 -0.35
CA GLU A 120 -9.60 19.15 0.36
C GLU A 120 -8.37 20.00 0.73
N LEU A 121 -7.30 19.34 1.15
CA LEU A 121 -6.04 19.98 1.51
C LEU A 121 -5.40 20.67 0.28
N ILE A 122 -5.38 20.00 -0.88
CA ILE A 122 -4.92 20.56 -2.15
C ILE A 122 -5.84 21.68 -2.62
N THR A 123 -7.16 21.53 -2.50
CA THR A 123 -8.10 22.60 -2.86
C THR A 123 -7.91 23.85 -2.00
N THR A 124 -7.55 23.68 -0.73
CA THR A 124 -7.40 24.81 0.22
C THR A 124 -6.05 25.52 0.09
N PHE A 125 -4.97 24.75 -0.01
CA PHE A 125 -3.58 25.25 0.06
C PHE A 125 -2.75 25.04 -1.21
N GLY A 126 -3.23 24.25 -2.15
CA GLY A 126 -2.58 24.06 -3.44
C GLY A 126 -2.75 25.27 -4.34
N ASP A 127 -1.63 25.76 -4.90
CA ASP A 127 -1.67 26.64 -6.06
C ASP A 127 -1.92 25.81 -7.33
N GLY A 128 -2.84 26.28 -8.19
CA GLY A 128 -3.28 25.58 -9.39
C GLY A 128 -2.22 25.35 -10.47
N ASP A 129 -1.04 25.96 -10.33
CA ASP A 129 0.03 25.92 -11.34
C ASP A 129 0.89 24.64 -11.24
N ILE A 130 1.09 24.11 -10.03
CA ILE A 130 1.99 22.97 -9.82
C ILE A 130 1.33 21.63 -10.18
N SER A 131 0.00 21.49 -10.01
CA SER A 131 -0.74 20.33 -10.53
C SER A 131 -0.52 20.17 -12.03
N GLN A 132 -0.62 21.25 -12.81
CA GLN A 132 -0.37 21.22 -14.26
C GLN A 132 1.09 20.89 -14.59
N VAL A 133 2.05 21.41 -13.82
CA VAL A 133 3.48 21.13 -14.03
C VAL A 133 3.86 19.70 -13.68
N VAL A 134 3.30 19.13 -12.61
CA VAL A 134 3.52 17.73 -12.21
C VAL A 134 2.83 16.77 -13.18
N GLU A 135 1.61 17.08 -13.63
CA GLU A 135 0.92 16.30 -14.67
C GLU A 135 1.65 16.39 -16.02
N ALA A 136 2.14 17.56 -16.40
CA ALA A 136 2.95 17.72 -17.61
C ALA A 136 4.27 16.94 -17.51
N LYS A 137 4.94 16.95 -16.36
CA LYS A 137 6.15 16.15 -16.11
C LYS A 137 5.86 14.65 -16.10
N LEU A 138 4.77 14.22 -15.47
CA LEU A 138 4.34 12.83 -15.44
C LEU A 138 3.97 12.33 -16.84
N ARG A 139 3.23 13.13 -17.61
CA ARG A 139 2.90 12.82 -19.01
C ARG A 139 4.14 12.76 -19.89
N LYS A 140 5.11 13.66 -19.68
CA LYS A 140 6.41 13.67 -20.38
C LYS A 140 7.28 12.46 -20.02
N LEU A 141 7.28 12.01 -18.77
CA LEU A 141 7.96 10.79 -18.32
C LEU A 141 7.32 9.54 -18.98
N HIS A 142 5.99 9.46 -19.00
CA HIS A 142 5.28 8.36 -19.67
C HIS A 142 5.46 8.35 -21.19
N GLN A 143 5.58 9.52 -21.83
CA GLN A 143 5.85 9.61 -23.28
C GLN A 143 7.33 9.33 -23.61
N GLY A 144 8.28 9.79 -22.78
CA GLY A 144 9.71 9.49 -22.94
C GLY A 144 10.03 8.01 -22.78
N ASN A 145 9.33 7.31 -21.87
CA ASN A 145 9.52 5.86 -21.65
C ASN A 145 8.96 5.01 -22.81
N ARG A 146 7.98 5.50 -23.59
CA ARG A 146 7.46 4.82 -24.79
C ARG A 146 8.43 4.88 -25.98
N LEU A 147 9.29 5.91 -26.06
CA LEU A 147 10.34 5.99 -27.09
C LEU A 147 11.55 5.11 -26.74
N ALA A 148 11.89 4.99 -25.44
CA ALA A 148 12.97 4.11 -24.98
C ALA A 148 12.63 2.61 -25.17
N SER A 149 11.36 2.20 -24.99
CA SER A 149 10.94 0.82 -25.28
C SER A 149 10.82 0.50 -26.78
N THR A 150 10.95 1.49 -27.66
CA THR A 150 10.92 1.30 -29.12
C THR A 150 12.32 1.20 -29.75
N TYR A 151 13.40 1.24 -28.95
CA TYR A 151 14.78 1.12 -29.42
C TYR A 151 15.46 -0.23 -29.07
N ALA A 152 14.69 -1.32 -29.04
CA ALA A 152 15.22 -2.69 -28.89
C ALA A 152 15.25 -3.50 -30.21
N SER A 153 15.20 -2.83 -31.39
CA SER A 153 15.23 -3.52 -32.69
C SER A 153 16.46 -3.22 -33.56
N GLN A 154 17.45 -2.46 -33.09
CA GLN A 154 18.72 -2.22 -33.81
C GLN A 154 19.93 -3.00 -33.29
N PHE A 155 19.72 -4.01 -32.45
CA PHE A 155 20.74 -5.02 -32.14
C PHE A 155 20.24 -6.42 -32.51
N ARG A 156 19.89 -6.61 -33.78
CA ARG A 156 19.99 -7.92 -34.41
C ARG A 156 21.16 -7.87 -35.40
N HIS A 157 22.04 -8.85 -35.25
CA HIS A 157 23.23 -9.12 -36.06
C HIS A 157 22.99 -9.01 -37.56
#